data_AF-A0A954BN98-F1
#
_entry.id   AF-A0A954BN98-F1
#
_cell.length_a   1.000
_cell.length_b   1.000
_cell.length_c   1.000
_cell.angle_alpha   90.00
_cell.angle_beta   90.00
_cell.angle_gamma   90.00
#
_symmetry.space_group_name_H-M   'P 1'
#
loop_
_entity.id
_entity.type
_entity.pdbx_description
1 polymer ?
#
loop_
_entity_poly.entity_id
_entity_poly.type
_entity_poly.pdbx_seq_one_letter_code
_entity_poly.pdbx_strand_id
1 'polypeptide(L)'
;MYDEDQIDESETTDGSGRAPPASLAGIRIRPSRPRVLQAARRTLSDAGTRTQLKSTSQSSQAPEAKPLARVVSRPLEAPGRAQPVRDATTRGEPAPAPAAAQPPAPVTRQAAPVDLDVGLRRPQRRSHNPMRRASANLRGYWDRLRFGRKCPAWSDLDRDQIAFFWPNSILLTCAQDSVGGRRGRSIRSANRIADLSGGVTPDTDITFSETMIAWVLALGETVAETGEPMEESDSFPVPTGSQRYSLLALPLIDDGAEHVTHVLCHVRQA
;
A
#
# COMPACT_ATOMS: atom_id res chain seq x y z
N MET A 1 -79.39 -7.89 32.62
CA MET A 1 -78.52 -8.56 33.60
C MET A 1 -77.57 -9.43 32.78
N TYR A 2 -76.51 -8.79 32.30
CA TYR A 2 -75.43 -9.40 31.53
C TYR A 2 -74.16 -8.66 31.92
N ASP A 3 -73.19 -9.45 32.37
CA ASP A 3 -71.78 -9.15 32.56
C ASP A 3 -71.18 -8.48 31.32
N GLU A 4 -70.41 -7.42 31.55
CA GLU A 4 -69.36 -7.01 30.63
C GLU A 4 -68.03 -7.11 31.36
N ASP A 5 -67.28 -8.09 30.87
CA ASP A 5 -66.02 -8.62 31.34
C ASP A 5 -64.85 -7.63 31.20
N GLN A 6 -64.01 -7.71 32.23
CA GLN A 6 -62.54 -7.68 32.23
C GLN A 6 -61.82 -7.19 30.96
N ILE A 7 -61.12 -6.08 31.17
CA ILE A 7 -60.04 -5.57 30.33
C ILE A 7 -58.84 -6.51 30.50
N ASP A 8 -58.50 -7.23 29.43
CA ASP A 8 -57.32 -8.09 29.32
C ASP A 8 -56.09 -7.21 29.04
N GLU A 9 -55.19 -7.12 30.03
CA GLU A 9 -53.88 -6.48 29.91
C GLU A 9 -52.95 -7.34 29.06
N SER A 10 -52.98 -7.13 27.74
CA SER A 10 -52.02 -7.75 26.82
C SER A 10 -50.69 -6.99 26.88
N GLU A 11 -49.82 -7.47 27.75
CA GLU A 11 -48.41 -7.10 27.90
C GLU A 11 -47.62 -7.48 26.63
N THR A 12 -47.61 -6.58 25.63
CA THR A 12 -46.73 -6.70 24.46
C THR A 12 -45.29 -6.39 24.87
N THR A 13 -44.53 -7.45 25.11
CA THR A 13 -43.07 -7.45 25.27
C THR A 13 -42.42 -7.16 23.93
N ASP A 14 -42.15 -5.88 23.64
CA ASP A 14 -41.35 -5.49 22.48
C ASP A 14 -39.86 -5.69 22.80
N GLY A 15 -39.41 -6.93 22.57
CA GLY A 15 -38.02 -7.36 22.67
C GLY A 15 -37.16 -6.77 21.56
N SER A 16 -36.91 -5.45 21.59
CA SER A 16 -35.88 -4.82 20.76
C SER A 16 -34.49 -5.06 21.37
N GLY A 17 -34.01 -6.30 21.24
CA GLY A 17 -32.62 -6.69 21.45
C GLY A 17 -31.71 -6.03 20.43
N ARG A 18 -31.39 -4.75 20.64
CA ARG A 18 -30.39 -4.03 19.85
C ARG A 18 -29.02 -4.52 20.28
N ALA A 19 -28.49 -5.49 19.55
CA ALA A 19 -27.11 -5.93 19.67
C ALA A 19 -26.17 -4.71 19.54
N PRO A 20 -25.20 -4.52 20.46
CA PRO A 20 -24.20 -3.48 20.30
C PRO A 20 -23.39 -3.72 19.02
N PRO A 21 -23.02 -2.67 18.27
CA PRO A 21 -22.16 -2.84 17.12
C PRO A 21 -20.86 -3.50 17.58
N ALA A 22 -20.49 -4.60 16.92
CA ALA A 22 -19.22 -5.26 17.11
C ALA A 22 -18.12 -4.21 16.98
N SER A 23 -17.53 -3.84 18.12
CA SER A 23 -16.33 -3.04 18.19
C SER A 23 -15.25 -3.87 17.51
N LEU A 24 -14.95 -3.54 16.25
CA LEU A 24 -13.79 -4.02 15.52
C LEU A 24 -12.56 -3.54 16.27
N ALA A 25 -12.17 -4.33 17.26
CA ALA A 25 -10.91 -4.21 17.96
C ALA A 25 -9.81 -4.14 16.90
N GLY A 26 -9.14 -2.99 16.85
CA GLY A 26 -8.03 -2.77 15.94
C GLY A 26 -7.02 -3.90 16.06
N ILE A 27 -6.96 -4.73 15.03
CA ILE A 27 -5.90 -5.72 14.86
C ILE A 27 -4.62 -4.91 14.67
N ARG A 28 -3.89 -4.69 15.78
CA ARG A 28 -2.52 -4.22 15.74
C ARG A 28 -1.67 -5.36 15.18
N ILE A 29 -1.57 -5.40 13.85
CA ILE A 29 -0.55 -6.20 13.17
C ILE A 29 0.79 -5.62 13.63
N ARG A 30 1.48 -6.35 14.52
CA ARG A 30 2.88 -6.04 14.82
C ARG A 30 3.66 -6.25 13.53
N PRO A 31 4.47 -5.28 13.07
CA PRO A 31 5.35 -5.52 11.93
C PRO A 31 6.39 -6.55 12.34
N SER A 32 6.16 -7.81 11.96
CA SER A 32 7.21 -8.82 11.91
C SER A 32 8.17 -8.40 10.81
N ARG A 33 9.39 -8.04 11.21
CA ARG A 33 10.50 -7.66 10.33
C ARG A 33 10.56 -8.61 9.11
N PRO A 34 10.46 -8.12 7.87
CA PRO A 34 10.85 -8.92 6.73
C PRO A 34 12.37 -9.12 6.81
N ARG A 35 12.76 -10.33 7.20
CA ARG A 35 14.14 -10.80 7.11
C ARG A 35 14.44 -10.91 5.62
N VAL A 36 15.28 -10.01 5.13
CA VAL A 36 15.93 -9.98 3.81
C VAL A 36 15.78 -11.30 3.04
N LEU A 37 14.79 -11.36 2.14
CA LEU A 37 14.72 -12.37 1.08
C LEU A 37 15.17 -11.74 -0.24
N GLN A 38 16.41 -11.24 -0.25
CA GLN A 38 17.20 -11.11 -1.47
C GLN A 38 18.29 -12.19 -1.45
N ALA A 39 17.91 -13.44 -1.70
CA ALA A 39 18.82 -14.51 -2.12
C ALA A 39 18.03 -15.79 -2.45
N ALA A 40 17.49 -15.88 -3.66
CA ALA A 40 17.26 -17.14 -4.40
C ALA A 40 16.51 -16.86 -5.72
N ARG A 41 17.10 -16.08 -6.62
CA ARG A 41 16.71 -16.05 -8.04
C ARG A 41 17.93 -16.32 -8.88
N ARG A 42 18.29 -17.60 -8.99
CA ARG A 42 19.13 -18.20 -10.05
C ARG A 42 19.34 -19.69 -9.75
N THR A 43 18.49 -20.54 -10.35
CA THR A 43 18.79 -21.81 -11.04
C THR A 43 17.45 -22.51 -11.31
N LEU A 44 17.41 -23.35 -12.35
CA LEU A 44 16.26 -24.11 -12.88
C LEU A 44 15.46 -23.41 -13.99
N SER A 45 16.17 -23.09 -15.06
CA SER A 45 15.64 -23.27 -16.42
C SER A 45 16.68 -24.04 -17.21
N ASP A 46 16.71 -25.36 -17.05
CA ASP A 46 17.25 -26.23 -18.10
C ASP A 46 16.74 -27.68 -17.95
N ALA A 47 16.55 -28.30 -19.12
CA ALA A 47 16.28 -29.72 -19.39
C ALA A 47 14.93 -30.33 -18.94
N GLY A 48 14.08 -30.63 -19.93
CA GLY A 48 12.89 -31.47 -19.75
C GLY A 48 12.28 -31.99 -21.05
N THR A 49 13.12 -32.29 -22.05
CA THR A 49 12.71 -32.94 -23.30
C THR A 49 12.44 -34.43 -23.04
N ARG A 50 11.24 -34.85 -23.44
CA ARG A 50 10.94 -36.13 -24.09
C ARG A 50 11.13 -37.42 -23.29
N THR A 51 9.98 -37.90 -22.82
CA THR A 51 9.62 -39.30 -22.59
C THR A 51 10.18 -40.24 -23.67
N GLN A 52 11.03 -41.19 -23.27
CA GLN A 52 11.04 -42.54 -23.85
C GLN A 52 11.35 -43.58 -22.78
N LEU A 53 10.43 -44.52 -22.67
CA LEU A 53 10.52 -45.75 -21.90
C LEU A 53 11.61 -46.66 -22.48
N LYS A 54 12.56 -47.09 -21.64
CA LYS A 54 13.16 -48.41 -21.78
C LYS A 54 13.75 -48.89 -20.47
N SER A 55 13.09 -49.92 -19.93
CA SER A 55 13.57 -50.79 -18.87
C SER A 55 14.90 -51.43 -19.26
N THR A 56 15.91 -51.36 -18.40
CA THR A 56 16.98 -52.36 -18.29
C THR A 56 17.58 -52.29 -16.89
N SER A 57 17.64 -53.46 -16.26
CA SER A 57 18.07 -53.77 -14.91
C SER A 57 19.58 -53.58 -14.66
N GLN A 58 19.94 -53.65 -13.38
CA GLN A 58 21.24 -54.09 -12.83
C GLN A 58 22.47 -53.20 -13.11
N SER A 59 23.08 -52.68 -12.05
CA SER A 59 24.19 -53.39 -11.38
C SER A 59 24.83 -52.55 -10.30
N SER A 60 25.09 -53.24 -9.19
CA SER A 60 26.03 -52.92 -8.12
C SER A 60 27.38 -52.42 -8.64
N GLN A 61 27.94 -51.38 -8.01
CA GLN A 61 29.31 -51.34 -7.48
C GLN A 61 29.68 -49.94 -6.94
N ALA A 62 29.93 -49.87 -5.63
CA ALA A 62 30.96 -49.00 -5.06
C ALA A 62 32.34 -49.63 -5.41
N PRO A 63 33.42 -48.84 -5.58
CA PRO A 63 34.17 -48.43 -4.38
C PRO A 63 34.98 -47.11 -4.50
N GLU A 64 35.50 -46.73 -3.33
CA GLU A 64 36.83 -46.15 -3.08
C GLU A 64 37.15 -44.67 -3.36
N ALA A 65 37.76 -44.10 -2.34
CA ALA A 65 38.25 -42.74 -2.19
C ALA A 65 39.71 -42.59 -2.64
N LYS A 66 40.11 -41.40 -3.11
CA LYS A 66 41.41 -40.73 -2.80
C LYS A 66 41.53 -39.34 -3.48
N PRO A 67 42.51 -38.48 -3.13
CA PRO A 67 42.22 -37.18 -2.51
C PRO A 67 42.93 -35.98 -3.20
N LEU A 68 42.89 -34.83 -2.53
CA LEU A 68 43.81 -33.67 -2.63
C LEU A 68 43.77 -32.83 -3.92
N ALA A 69 43.16 -31.65 -3.81
CA ALA A 69 43.62 -30.46 -4.53
C ALA A 69 43.60 -29.23 -3.58
N ARG A 70 44.76 -29.01 -3.00
CA ARG A 70 45.20 -27.84 -2.26
C ARG A 70 45.42 -26.69 -3.25
N VAL A 71 44.65 -25.60 -3.18
CA VAL A 71 44.99 -24.37 -3.92
C VAL A 71 44.74 -23.12 -3.06
N VAL A 72 45.86 -22.66 -2.51
CA VAL A 72 46.34 -21.26 -2.46
C VAL A 72 45.50 -20.24 -1.69
N SER A 73 45.88 -20.07 -0.42
CA SER A 73 45.79 -18.82 0.34
C SER A 73 46.47 -17.69 -0.44
N ARG A 74 45.75 -16.60 -0.72
CA ARG A 74 46.33 -15.36 -1.27
C ARG A 74 46.68 -14.38 -0.14
N PRO A 75 47.78 -13.61 -0.27
CA PRO A 75 48.44 -12.96 0.86
C PRO A 75 47.85 -11.61 1.24
N LEU A 76 48.12 -11.30 2.51
CA LEU A 76 48.08 -10.02 3.19
C LEU A 76 49.08 -9.04 2.58
N GLU A 77 48.62 -7.91 2.05
CA GLU A 77 49.41 -6.68 1.91
C GLU A 77 48.55 -5.46 2.22
N ALA A 78 48.98 -4.70 3.24
CA ALA A 78 48.55 -3.35 3.52
C ALA A 78 49.24 -2.38 2.54
N PRO A 79 48.75 -1.13 2.38
CA PRO A 79 49.47 -0.06 3.08
C PRO A 79 48.62 1.15 3.51
N GLY A 80 49.15 1.90 4.48
CA GLY A 80 49.35 3.34 4.25
C GLY A 80 48.24 4.33 4.62
N ARG A 81 48.27 4.77 5.89
CA ARG A 81 48.53 6.18 6.29
C ARG A 81 47.81 7.30 5.51
N ALA A 82 46.84 7.98 6.14
CA ALA A 82 46.67 9.43 6.04
C ALA A 82 45.95 10.00 7.28
N GLN A 83 46.37 11.19 7.69
CA GLN A 83 46.19 11.82 9.00
C GLN A 83 44.81 12.48 9.20
N PRO A 84 44.38 12.69 10.46
CA PRO A 84 43.37 13.68 10.79
C PRO A 84 44.04 15.07 10.85
N VAL A 85 43.93 15.84 9.77
CA VAL A 85 44.24 17.27 9.80
C VAL A 85 43.06 17.99 10.42
N ARG A 86 43.32 18.61 11.56
CA ARG A 86 42.49 19.62 12.19
C ARG A 86 42.41 20.82 11.27
N ASP A 87 41.22 21.36 11.03
CA ASP A 87 41.09 22.80 10.82
C ASP A 87 39.84 23.35 11.51
N ALA A 88 40.11 24.33 12.34
CA ALA A 88 39.19 25.16 13.07
C ALA A 88 38.78 26.35 12.20
N THR A 89 37.49 26.60 12.01
CA THR A 89 36.90 27.80 11.37
C THR A 89 35.38 27.57 11.49
N THR A 90 34.50 28.38 12.06
CA THR A 90 34.55 29.72 12.61
C THR A 90 33.35 29.84 13.55
N ARG A 91 33.58 30.38 14.75
CA ARG A 91 32.52 30.75 15.69
C ARG A 91 31.82 31.97 15.11
N GLY A 92 30.72 31.73 14.40
CA GLY A 92 29.82 32.76 13.91
C GLY A 92 29.22 33.52 15.09
N GLU A 93 29.47 34.82 15.06
CA GLU A 93 28.99 35.89 15.90
C GLU A 93 27.44 35.85 16.07
N PRO A 94 26.91 35.91 17.30
CA PRO A 94 25.47 36.05 17.50
C PRO A 94 25.05 37.48 17.13
N ALA A 95 24.27 37.59 16.05
CA ALA A 95 23.60 38.82 15.66
C ALA A 95 22.68 39.33 16.79
N PRO A 96 22.67 40.64 17.07
CA PRO A 96 21.77 41.24 18.06
C PRO A 96 20.30 41.15 17.61
N ALA A 97 19.44 40.94 18.60
CA ALA A 97 18.00 40.77 18.49
C ALA A 97 17.31 41.93 17.71
N PRO A 98 16.27 41.63 16.91
CA PRO A 98 15.43 42.64 16.32
C PRO A 98 14.64 43.39 17.39
N ALA A 99 14.64 44.72 17.25
CA ALA A 99 13.89 45.65 18.08
C ALA A 99 12.39 45.32 18.11
N ALA A 100 11.82 45.41 19.31
CA ALA A 100 10.39 45.42 19.54
C ALA A 100 9.77 46.73 19.03
N ALA A 101 8.77 46.64 18.14
CA ALA A 101 7.82 47.69 17.74
C ALA A 101 6.95 47.09 16.60
N GLN A 102 5.62 47.01 16.59
CA GLN A 102 4.52 47.66 17.31
C GLN A 102 3.32 46.69 17.37
N PRO A 103 2.40 46.82 18.34
CA PRO A 103 1.09 46.16 18.27
C PRO A 103 0.28 46.71 17.07
N PRO A 104 -0.41 45.87 16.29
CA PRO A 104 -1.32 46.35 15.26
C PRO A 104 -2.50 47.09 15.90
N ALA A 105 -2.84 48.25 15.34
CA ALA A 105 -4.02 49.02 15.72
C ALA A 105 -5.30 48.17 15.62
N PRO A 106 -6.28 48.35 16.51
CA PRO A 106 -7.58 47.69 16.39
C PRO A 106 -8.31 48.26 15.16
N VAL A 107 -8.39 47.46 14.10
CA VAL A 107 -9.26 47.78 12.96
C VAL A 107 -10.69 47.57 13.41
N THR A 108 -11.42 48.66 13.60
CA THR A 108 -12.85 48.69 13.85
C THR A 108 -13.57 47.91 12.74
N ARG A 109 -14.02 46.69 13.07
CA ARG A 109 -14.94 45.91 12.24
C ARG A 109 -16.26 46.68 12.14
N GLN A 110 -16.47 47.34 11.02
CA GLN A 110 -17.81 47.75 10.60
C GLN A 110 -18.54 46.46 10.18
N ALA A 111 -19.45 46.01 11.05
CA ALA A 111 -20.32 44.88 10.76
C ALA A 111 -21.29 45.29 9.65
N ALA A 112 -21.03 44.83 8.43
CA ALA A 112 -22.07 44.76 7.42
C ALA A 112 -23.04 43.63 7.80
N PRO A 113 -24.36 43.85 7.73
CA PRO A 113 -25.34 42.78 7.82
C PRO A 113 -25.22 41.96 6.54
N VAL A 114 -24.56 40.80 6.62
CA VAL A 114 -24.53 39.85 5.51
C VAL A 114 -25.57 38.79 5.83
N ASP A 115 -26.59 38.75 4.98
CA ASP A 115 -27.66 37.77 4.93
C ASP A 115 -27.16 36.37 5.32
N LEU A 116 -27.86 35.77 6.27
CA LEU A 116 -27.85 34.33 6.54
C LEU A 116 -28.51 33.63 5.34
N ASP A 117 -27.82 33.63 4.20
CA ASP A 117 -28.07 32.65 3.15
C ASP A 117 -27.49 31.34 3.67
N VAL A 118 -28.34 30.62 4.43
CA VAL A 118 -28.20 29.19 4.74
C VAL A 118 -28.39 28.45 3.42
N GLY A 119 -27.47 28.70 2.49
CA GLY A 119 -27.25 27.92 1.30
C GLY A 119 -26.82 26.57 1.79
N LEU A 120 -27.79 25.65 1.86
CA LEU A 120 -27.60 24.22 1.74
C LEU A 120 -26.71 24.03 0.51
N ARG A 121 -25.38 24.07 0.72
CA ARG A 121 -24.39 23.70 -0.27
C ARG A 121 -24.65 22.24 -0.55
N ARG A 122 -25.56 21.98 -1.50
CA ARG A 122 -25.74 20.69 -2.13
C ARG A 122 -24.32 20.22 -2.47
N PRO A 123 -23.91 19.03 -2.02
CA PRO A 123 -22.64 18.47 -2.45
C PRO A 123 -22.68 18.54 -3.97
N GLN A 124 -21.74 19.28 -4.56
CA GLN A 124 -21.58 19.32 -6.00
C GLN A 124 -21.38 17.87 -6.42
N ARG A 125 -22.45 17.25 -6.94
CA ARG A 125 -22.36 16.01 -7.69
C ARG A 125 -21.45 16.34 -8.85
N ARG A 126 -20.15 16.04 -8.68
CA ARG A 126 -19.14 16.12 -9.73
C ARG A 126 -19.75 15.39 -10.91
N SER A 127 -20.22 16.14 -11.90
CA SER A 127 -20.87 15.63 -13.09
C SER A 127 -19.94 14.58 -13.69
N HIS A 128 -20.32 13.32 -13.54
CA HIS A 128 -19.57 12.18 -14.07
C HIS A 128 -19.56 12.32 -15.59
N ASN A 129 -18.50 12.90 -16.12
CA ASN A 129 -18.36 13.13 -17.54
C ASN A 129 -18.24 11.74 -18.23
N PRO A 130 -19.24 11.30 -19.02
CA PRO A 130 -19.29 9.94 -19.55
C PRO A 130 -18.14 9.62 -20.53
N MET A 131 -17.41 10.63 -21.02
CA MET A 131 -16.18 10.47 -21.80
C MET A 131 -14.98 9.93 -20.98
N ARG A 132 -15.06 9.87 -19.65
CA ARG A 132 -14.01 9.28 -18.79
C ARG A 132 -14.02 7.74 -18.71
N ARG A 133 -14.88 7.05 -19.45
CA ARG A 133 -14.99 5.58 -19.49
C ARG A 133 -13.90 4.88 -20.34
N ALA A 134 -12.97 5.61 -20.96
CA ALA A 134 -12.16 5.10 -22.07
C ALA A 134 -10.74 4.62 -21.71
N SER A 135 -10.50 4.05 -20.53
CA SER A 135 -9.37 3.12 -20.44
C SER A 135 -9.57 2.11 -19.33
N ALA A 136 -9.78 0.84 -19.69
CA ALA A 136 -9.59 -0.31 -18.77
C ALA A 136 -8.13 -0.40 -18.24
N ASN A 137 -7.23 0.47 -18.71
CA ASN A 137 -5.86 0.58 -18.24
C ASN A 137 -5.77 1.53 -17.04
N LEU A 138 -5.51 0.98 -15.85
CA LEU A 138 -5.33 1.73 -14.60
C LEU A 138 -4.15 2.70 -14.66
N ARG A 139 -3.05 2.32 -15.31
CA ARG A 139 -1.87 3.19 -15.47
C ARG A 139 -2.24 4.44 -16.27
N GLY A 140 -2.98 4.27 -17.37
CA GLY A 140 -3.46 5.39 -18.18
C GLY A 140 -4.42 6.30 -17.41
N TYR A 141 -5.23 5.77 -16.51
CA TYR A 141 -6.06 6.57 -15.60
C TYR A 141 -5.20 7.40 -14.64
N TRP A 142 -4.21 6.78 -14.01
CA TRP A 142 -3.27 7.47 -13.11
C TRP A 142 -2.47 8.57 -13.83
N ASP A 143 -1.97 8.30 -15.05
CA ASP A 143 -1.23 9.27 -15.85
C ASP A 143 -2.09 10.51 -16.17
N ARG A 144 -3.40 10.31 -16.44
CA ARG A 144 -4.33 11.43 -16.66
C ARG A 144 -4.59 12.26 -15.41
N LEU A 145 -4.70 11.63 -14.23
CA LEU A 145 -4.87 12.36 -12.97
C LEU A 145 -3.66 13.23 -12.66
N ARG A 146 -2.46 12.76 -13.02
CA ARG A 146 -1.21 13.46 -12.75
C ARG A 146 -1.18 14.85 -13.39
N PHE A 147 -1.75 15.02 -14.59
CA PHE A 147 -1.86 16.31 -15.30
C PHE A 147 -0.54 17.10 -15.32
N GLY A 148 0.57 16.41 -15.58
CA GLY A 148 1.92 17.00 -15.61
C GLY A 148 2.65 17.11 -14.27
N ARG A 149 2.00 16.79 -13.13
CA ARG A 149 2.66 16.68 -11.80
C ARG A 149 3.64 15.49 -11.75
N LYS A 150 4.39 15.35 -10.66
CA LYS A 150 5.20 14.13 -10.43
C LYS A 150 4.32 12.94 -10.03
N CYS A 151 3.34 13.17 -9.16
CA CYS A 151 2.35 12.20 -8.71
C CYS A 151 0.98 12.89 -8.59
N PRO A 152 -0.14 12.18 -8.85
CA PRO A 152 -1.46 12.72 -8.56
C PRO A 152 -1.74 12.75 -7.06
N ALA A 153 -2.66 13.63 -6.65
CA ALA A 153 -3.15 13.63 -5.27
C ALA A 153 -4.06 12.43 -5.04
N TRP A 154 -4.04 11.84 -3.84
CA TRP A 154 -4.94 10.72 -3.54
C TRP A 154 -6.42 11.16 -3.54
N SER A 155 -6.68 12.45 -3.25
CA SER A 155 -8.01 13.08 -3.27
C SER A 155 -8.59 13.20 -4.69
N ASP A 156 -7.75 13.08 -5.73
CA ASP A 156 -8.16 13.08 -7.13
C ASP A 156 -8.70 11.72 -7.60
N LEU A 157 -8.51 10.66 -6.81
CA LEU A 157 -9.02 9.34 -7.14
C LEU A 157 -10.56 9.30 -7.05
N ASP A 158 -11.19 8.89 -8.15
CA ASP A 158 -12.57 8.46 -8.18
C ASP A 158 -12.66 7.00 -7.69
N ARG A 159 -13.06 6.83 -6.42
CA ARG A 159 -13.14 5.52 -5.77
C ARG A 159 -14.20 4.62 -6.41
N ASP A 160 -15.31 5.20 -6.86
CA ASP A 160 -16.40 4.45 -7.49
C ASP A 160 -15.94 3.96 -8.87
N GLN A 161 -15.25 4.81 -9.63
CA GLN A 161 -14.62 4.39 -10.88
C GLN A 161 -13.60 3.27 -10.67
N ILE A 162 -12.74 3.38 -9.64
CA ILE A 162 -11.73 2.35 -9.36
C ILE A 162 -12.37 1.03 -8.95
N ALA A 163 -13.34 1.08 -8.04
CA ALA A 163 -14.07 -0.10 -7.59
C ALA A 163 -14.74 -0.84 -8.76
N PHE A 164 -15.32 -0.07 -9.70
CA PHE A 164 -16.04 -0.61 -10.84
C PHE A 164 -15.11 -1.21 -11.92
N PHE A 165 -14.06 -0.49 -12.33
CA PHE A 165 -13.21 -0.94 -13.45
C PHE A 165 -12.03 -1.80 -13.03
N TRP A 166 -11.57 -1.68 -11.78
CA TRP A 166 -10.41 -2.40 -11.25
C TRP A 166 -10.75 -3.03 -9.90
N PRO A 167 -11.66 -4.02 -9.88
CA PRO A 167 -11.86 -4.83 -8.68
C PRO A 167 -10.51 -5.43 -8.29
N ASN A 168 -10.23 -5.57 -6.98
CA ASN A 168 -8.91 -5.95 -6.41
C ASN A 168 -7.88 -4.82 -6.32
N SER A 169 -8.31 -3.55 -6.37
CA SER A 169 -7.47 -2.43 -5.97
C SER A 169 -7.38 -2.27 -4.44
N ILE A 170 -6.18 -1.98 -3.96
CA ILE A 170 -5.86 -1.76 -2.54
C ILE A 170 -5.17 -0.40 -2.43
N LEU A 171 -5.67 0.46 -1.55
CA LEU A 171 -5.04 1.71 -1.17
C LEU A 171 -4.20 1.51 0.09
N LEU A 172 -2.88 1.68 -0.06
CA LEU A 172 -1.94 1.68 1.05
C LEU A 172 -1.73 3.11 1.55
N THR A 173 -1.70 3.30 2.86
CA THR A 173 -1.30 4.56 3.50
C THR A 173 0.11 4.40 4.05
N CYS A 174 0.99 5.32 3.70
CA CYS A 174 2.39 5.30 4.06
C CYS A 174 2.67 6.37 5.11
N ALA A 175 3.52 6.04 6.09
CA ALA A 175 4.10 7.04 6.97
C ALA A 175 5.60 7.16 6.71
N GLN A 176 6.11 8.36 6.96
CA GLN A 176 7.55 8.56 7.07
C GLN A 176 7.97 8.13 8.48
N ASP A 177 8.76 7.08 8.54
CA ASP A 177 9.31 6.58 9.79
C ASP A 177 10.80 6.90 9.87
N SER A 178 11.19 7.51 10.99
CA SER A 178 12.59 7.79 11.30
C SER A 178 13.07 6.73 12.29
N VAL A 179 13.51 5.56 11.79
CA VAL A 179 14.05 4.51 12.66
C VAL A 179 15.57 4.52 12.56
N GLY A 180 16.23 4.84 13.68
CA GLY A 180 17.71 4.83 13.76
C GLY A 180 18.40 5.85 12.86
N GLY A 181 17.77 7.00 12.61
CA GLY A 181 18.34 8.08 11.78
C GLY A 181 18.25 7.86 10.27
N ARG A 182 17.75 6.69 9.82
CA ARG A 182 17.38 6.48 8.41
C ARG A 182 15.91 6.86 8.21
N ARG A 183 15.65 7.70 7.21
CA ARG A 183 14.28 7.98 6.74
C ARG A 183 13.84 6.79 5.90
N GLY A 184 13.01 5.93 6.48
CA GLY A 184 12.33 4.84 5.76
C GLY A 184 10.85 5.19 5.58
N ARG A 185 10.17 4.43 4.72
CA ARG A 185 8.70 4.47 4.67
C ARG A 185 8.14 3.15 5.16
N SER A 186 7.08 3.23 5.95
CA SER A 186 6.33 2.06 6.40
C SER A 186 4.88 2.16 5.97
N ILE A 187 4.26 1.01 5.70
CA ILE A 187 2.83 0.94 5.46
C ILE A 187 2.09 0.95 6.81
N ARG A 188 1.20 1.92 6.99
CA ARG A 188 0.36 2.07 8.20
C ARG A 188 -0.95 1.33 8.10
N SER A 189 -1.55 1.31 6.91
CA SER A 189 -2.81 0.65 6.66
C SER A 189 -2.93 0.23 5.19
N ALA A 190 -3.71 -0.81 4.95
CA ALA A 190 -4.09 -1.28 3.64
C ALA A 190 -5.61 -1.40 3.58
N ASN A 191 -6.25 -0.70 2.64
CA ASN A 191 -7.70 -0.68 2.49
C ASN A 191 -8.07 -1.12 1.08
N ARG A 192 -8.81 -2.23 0.97
CA ARG A 192 -9.36 -2.66 -0.32
C ARG A 192 -10.43 -1.68 -0.78
N ILE A 193 -10.34 -1.22 -2.02
CA ILE A 193 -11.37 -0.37 -2.64
C ILE A 193 -12.43 -1.32 -3.20
N ALA A 194 -13.58 -1.37 -2.53
CA ALA A 194 -14.71 -2.21 -2.91
C ALA A 194 -15.86 -1.36 -3.43
N ASP A 195 -16.67 -1.93 -4.32
CA ASP A 195 -17.90 -1.30 -4.77
C ASP A 195 -18.94 -1.35 -3.64
N LEU A 196 -19.42 -0.17 -3.23
CA LEU A 196 -20.44 -0.03 -2.19
C LEU A 196 -21.77 -0.67 -2.57
N SER A 197 -22.02 -0.88 -3.87
CA SER A 197 -23.22 -1.55 -4.37
C SER A 197 -23.17 -3.08 -4.27
N GLY A 198 -22.05 -3.66 -3.81
CA GLY A 198 -21.90 -5.10 -3.62
C GLY A 198 -21.81 -5.91 -4.92
N GLY A 199 -21.70 -5.24 -6.08
CA GLY A 199 -21.71 -5.84 -7.40
C GLY A 199 -20.41 -6.49 -7.86
N VAL A 200 -19.52 -6.90 -6.94
CA VAL A 200 -18.31 -7.62 -7.36
C VAL A 200 -18.74 -9.00 -7.87
N THR A 201 -18.58 -9.21 -9.18
CA THR A 201 -18.79 -10.53 -9.76
C THR A 201 -17.80 -11.51 -9.13
N PRO A 202 -18.25 -12.66 -8.58
CA PRO A 202 -17.38 -13.60 -7.89
C PRO A 202 -16.23 -14.10 -8.78
N ASP A 203 -16.44 -14.15 -10.10
CA ASP A 203 -15.42 -14.56 -11.08
C ASP A 203 -14.23 -13.58 -11.19
N THR A 204 -14.37 -12.35 -10.70
CA THR A 204 -13.32 -11.32 -10.72
C THR A 204 -12.70 -11.06 -9.35
N ASP A 205 -13.25 -11.66 -8.29
CA ASP A 205 -12.75 -11.47 -6.92
C ASP A 205 -11.50 -12.34 -6.68
N ILE A 206 -10.38 -11.70 -6.36
CA ILE A 206 -9.14 -12.40 -6.01
C ILE A 206 -9.11 -12.58 -4.49
N THR A 207 -9.07 -13.83 -4.06
CA THR A 207 -8.80 -14.18 -2.66
C THR A 207 -7.33 -13.92 -2.34
N PHE A 208 -7.07 -12.95 -1.48
CA PHE A 208 -5.72 -12.58 -1.06
C PHE A 208 -5.20 -13.54 0.01
N SER A 209 -4.18 -14.34 -0.34
CA SER A 209 -3.42 -15.12 0.65
C SER A 209 -2.49 -14.22 1.47
N GLU A 210 -2.04 -14.69 2.63
CA GLU A 210 -1.05 -13.97 3.45
C GLU A 210 0.23 -13.64 2.67
N THR A 211 0.69 -14.57 1.83
CA THR A 211 1.87 -14.38 0.97
C THR A 211 1.65 -13.33 -0.10
N MET A 212 0.45 -13.26 -0.69
CA MET A 212 0.10 -12.23 -1.66
C MET A 212 0.00 -10.86 -0.99
N ILE A 213 -0.56 -10.78 0.22
CA ILE A 213 -0.59 -9.54 1.01
C ILE A 213 0.83 -9.06 1.30
N ALA A 214 1.73 -9.96 1.73
CA ALA A 214 3.13 -9.61 1.97
C ALA A 214 3.82 -9.08 0.71
N TRP A 215 3.55 -9.68 -0.45
CA TRP A 215 4.05 -9.21 -1.75
C TRP A 215 3.52 -7.81 -2.10
N VAL A 216 2.22 -7.56 -1.92
CA VAL A 216 1.60 -6.24 -2.13
C VAL A 216 2.22 -5.18 -1.24
N LEU A 217 2.42 -5.49 0.05
CA LEU A 217 3.02 -4.56 1.00
C LEU A 217 4.48 -4.26 0.65
N ALA A 218 5.28 -5.28 0.29
CA ALA A 218 6.69 -5.11 -0.05
C ALA A 218 6.89 -4.23 -1.30
N LEU A 219 6.10 -4.46 -2.36
CA LEU A 219 6.16 -3.59 -3.54
C LEU A 219 5.63 -2.19 -3.20
N GLY A 220 4.59 -2.09 -2.38
CA GLY A 220 4.06 -0.81 -1.88
C GLY A 220 5.11 0.03 -1.17
N GLU A 221 5.90 -0.57 -0.28
CA GLU A 221 7.03 0.11 0.39
C GLU A 221 8.06 0.60 -0.62
N THR A 222 8.45 -0.24 -1.58
CA THR A 222 9.42 0.11 -2.62
C THR A 222 8.95 1.29 -3.48
N VAL A 223 7.68 1.32 -3.88
CA VAL A 223 7.08 2.44 -4.61
C VAL A 223 6.97 3.69 -3.74
N ALA A 224 6.66 3.55 -2.46
CA ALA A 224 6.59 4.68 -1.54
C ALA A 224 7.96 5.33 -1.31
N GLU A 225 9.04 4.54 -1.32
CA GLU A 225 10.42 5.02 -1.22
C GLU A 225 10.90 5.69 -2.51
N THR A 226 10.68 5.05 -3.67
CA THR A 226 11.18 5.55 -4.96
C THR A 226 10.34 6.68 -5.54
N GLY A 227 9.03 6.66 -5.27
CA GLY A 227 8.07 7.55 -5.91
C GLY A 227 7.83 7.26 -7.39
N GLU A 228 8.20 6.06 -7.85
CA GLU A 228 8.05 5.64 -9.24
C GLU A 228 7.01 4.52 -9.35
N PRO A 229 6.12 4.56 -10.37
CA PRO A 229 5.21 3.45 -10.67
C PRO A 229 5.96 2.15 -10.97
N MET A 230 5.54 1.04 -10.39
CA MET A 230 6.15 -0.29 -10.61
C MET A 230 5.10 -1.35 -10.94
N GLU A 231 5.50 -2.32 -11.75
CA GLU A 231 4.70 -3.51 -12.03
C GLU A 231 5.55 -4.76 -11.84
N GLU A 232 5.04 -5.73 -11.09
CA GLU A 232 5.67 -7.03 -10.90
C GLU A 232 4.69 -8.16 -11.24
N SER A 233 5.24 -9.35 -11.46
CA SER A 233 4.42 -10.55 -11.61
C SER A 233 5.02 -11.70 -10.81
N ASP A 234 4.16 -12.48 -10.18
CA ASP A 234 4.54 -13.66 -9.42
C ASP A 234 3.48 -14.75 -9.52
N SER A 235 3.84 -15.97 -9.14
CA SER A 235 2.96 -17.13 -9.16
C SER A 235 2.65 -17.59 -7.74
N PHE A 236 1.37 -17.74 -7.42
CA PHE A 236 0.91 -18.16 -6.10
C PHE A 236 0.24 -19.52 -6.16
N PRO A 237 0.34 -20.34 -5.10
CA PRO A 237 -0.40 -21.59 -5.02
C PRO A 237 -1.91 -21.32 -4.86
N VAL A 238 -2.71 -22.07 -5.59
CA VAL A 238 -4.18 -22.09 -5.53
C VAL A 238 -4.66 -23.55 -5.46
N PRO A 239 -5.90 -23.85 -5.03
CA PRO A 239 -6.35 -25.24 -4.91
C PRO A 239 -6.24 -26.06 -6.21
N THR A 240 -6.33 -25.41 -7.37
CA THR A 240 -6.25 -26.03 -8.70
C THR A 240 -4.82 -26.07 -9.27
N GLY A 241 -3.80 -25.59 -8.55
CA GLY A 241 -2.42 -25.58 -9.01
C GLY A 241 -1.68 -24.29 -8.64
N SER A 242 -1.08 -23.64 -9.63
CA SER A 242 -0.44 -22.33 -9.46
C SER A 242 -1.04 -21.33 -10.43
N GLN A 243 -1.38 -20.16 -9.93
CA GLN A 243 -1.94 -19.06 -10.71
C GLN A 243 -0.95 -17.90 -10.74
N ARG A 244 -0.73 -17.32 -11.92
CA ARG A 244 0.11 -16.14 -12.11
C ARG A 244 -0.71 -14.87 -11.89
N TYR A 245 -0.13 -13.92 -11.20
CA TYR A 245 -0.70 -12.61 -10.93
C TYR A 245 0.27 -11.51 -11.33
N SER A 246 -0.28 -10.38 -11.75
CA SER A 246 0.43 -9.11 -11.97
C SER A 246 -0.06 -8.09 -10.95
N LEU A 247 0.88 -7.38 -10.33
CA LEU A 247 0.63 -6.31 -9.38
C LEU A 247 1.18 -5.01 -9.95
N LEU A 248 0.30 -4.04 -10.15
CA LEU A 248 0.65 -2.66 -10.48
C LEU A 248 0.54 -1.79 -9.23
N ALA A 249 1.62 -1.09 -8.87
CA ALA A 249 1.68 -0.18 -7.73
C ALA A 249 2.00 1.25 -8.20
N LEU A 250 1.17 2.20 -7.78
CA LEU A 250 1.14 3.57 -8.29
C LEU A 250 1.25 4.58 -7.12
N PRO A 251 2.25 5.48 -7.13
CA PRO A 251 2.46 6.42 -6.04
C PRO A 251 1.43 7.56 -6.08
N LEU A 252 1.03 8.02 -4.89
CA LEU A 252 0.09 9.10 -4.66
C LEU A 252 0.56 9.99 -3.51
N ILE A 253 0.22 11.27 -3.57
CA ILE A 253 0.59 12.25 -2.55
C ILE A 253 -0.66 12.88 -1.91
N ASP A 254 -0.53 13.36 -0.68
CA ASP A 254 -1.44 14.33 -0.07
C ASP A 254 -1.25 15.70 -0.72
N ASP A 255 -2.28 16.53 -0.67
CA ASP A 255 -2.21 17.91 -1.15
C ASP A 255 -1.14 18.68 -0.36
N GLY A 256 -0.10 19.15 -1.06
CA GLY A 256 1.05 19.84 -0.45
C GLY A 256 2.15 18.95 0.10
N ALA A 257 2.04 17.62 0.02
CA ALA A 257 3.11 16.72 0.42
C ALA A 257 4.22 16.62 -0.64
N GLU A 258 5.48 16.66 -0.21
CA GLU A 258 6.66 16.48 -1.09
C GLU A 258 6.97 15.00 -1.40
N HIS A 259 6.14 14.10 -0.90
CA HIS A 259 6.52 12.76 -0.49
C HIS A 259 5.33 11.81 -0.66
N VAL A 260 5.57 10.56 -1.09
CA VAL A 260 4.50 9.57 -1.30
C VAL A 260 3.84 9.17 0.01
N THR A 261 2.61 9.64 0.21
CA THR A 261 1.79 9.34 1.40
C THR A 261 0.88 8.14 1.18
N HIS A 262 0.62 7.79 -0.08
CA HIS A 262 -0.32 6.74 -0.45
C HIS A 262 0.20 5.94 -1.64
N VAL A 263 -0.13 4.66 -1.74
CA VAL A 263 0.16 3.84 -2.92
C VAL A 263 -1.11 3.10 -3.33
N LEU A 264 -1.53 3.27 -4.58
CA LEU A 264 -2.61 2.48 -5.17
C LEU A 264 -2.03 1.23 -5.80
N CYS A 265 -2.35 0.09 -5.22
CA CYS A 265 -2.00 -1.23 -5.71
C CYS A 265 -3.21 -1.83 -6.44
N HIS A 266 -2.97 -2.59 -7.50
CA HIS A 266 -4.00 -3.36 -8.19
C HIS A 266 -3.44 -4.71 -8.60
N VAL A 267 -4.13 -5.77 -8.20
CA VAL A 267 -3.77 -7.15 -8.55
C VAL A 267 -4.71 -7.66 -9.64
N ARG A 268 -4.13 -8.25 -10.67
CA ARG A 268 -4.86 -8.94 -11.75
C ARG A 268 -4.28 -10.32 -11.98
N GLN A 269 -5.10 -11.24 -12.47
CA GLN A 269 -4.59 -12.50 -13.02
C GLN A 269 -3.86 -12.19 -14.34
N ALA A 270 -2.70 -12.79 -14.53
CA ALA A 270 -1.82 -12.58 -15.69
C ALA A 270 -1.97 -13.69 -16.73
#